data_AF-A0A7W1A2I1-F1
#
_entry.id   AF-A0A7W1A2I1-F1
#
_cell.length_a   1.000
_cell.length_b   1.000
_cell.length_c   1.000
_cell.angle_alpha   90.00
_cell.angle_beta   90.00
_cell.angle_gamma   90.00
#
_symmetry.space_group_name_H-M   'P 1'
#
loop_
_entity.id
_entity.type
_entity.pdbx_description
1 polymer ?
#
loop_
_entity_poly.entity_id
_entity_poly.type
_entity_poly.pdbx_seq_one_letter_code
_entity_poly.pdbx_strand_id
1 'polypeptide(L)'
;MSRSKETTAPPPARAPAHGGGGGKGYKRSWKNLLINKRYQLQFTLFMVGLSTLLMAGLGIWVMKVANETTTVSMASVRGTPCPKIPGMIDSSANEDDVPVVPMKLPEGGAAASEPPPAPAPAEPAAGSGSDAATEDAARPRATVVMDDSTMTMLPAVKSVPPDFGAKVVGHWTCELRLTGKIKALERGRLLILWVLIGTGLLLVMGLAVYGIKMTHKVAGPLFKVGLYLTKMQQGRYDKVWNLRKGDQLVDFYDHFKTAHAGVVTMETNDIAKLEAVIAAAEQAGAGEHPTIVELRDIVARKEKAIE
;
A
#
# COMPACT_ATOMS: atom_id res chain seq x y z
N MET A 1 -51.39 -75.11 -1.52
CA MET A 1 -50.56 -75.02 -2.74
C MET A 1 -51.22 -74.04 -3.70
N SER A 2 -50.93 -72.75 -3.58
CA SER A 2 -51.45 -71.71 -4.47
C SER A 2 -50.27 -70.99 -5.11
N ARG A 3 -50.24 -71.03 -6.44
CA ARG A 3 -49.19 -70.52 -7.32
C ARG A 3 -49.54 -69.08 -7.71
N SER A 4 -48.93 -68.09 -7.06
CA SER A 4 -49.08 -66.68 -7.46
C SER A 4 -48.30 -66.41 -8.73
N LYS A 5 -49.00 -65.92 -9.76
CA LYS A 5 -48.42 -65.40 -11.01
C LYS A 5 -47.79 -64.04 -10.74
N GLU A 6 -46.51 -63.92 -11.06
CA GLU A 6 -45.75 -62.67 -11.08
C GLU A 6 -46.09 -61.89 -12.36
N THR A 7 -46.65 -60.69 -12.20
CA THR A 7 -46.97 -59.77 -13.30
C THR A 7 -45.76 -58.88 -13.55
N THR A 8 -45.03 -59.13 -14.65
CA THR A 8 -43.90 -58.32 -15.11
C THR A 8 -44.39 -57.02 -15.73
N ALA A 9 -44.02 -55.88 -15.15
CA ALA A 9 -44.29 -54.54 -15.70
C ALA A 9 -43.29 -54.18 -16.84
N PRO A 10 -43.73 -53.42 -17.86
CA PRO A 10 -42.87 -53.01 -18.98
C PRO A 10 -41.92 -51.84 -18.59
N PRO A 11 -40.74 -51.73 -19.25
CA PRO A 11 -39.74 -50.71 -18.94
C PRO A 11 -40.15 -49.30 -19.41
N PRO A 12 -39.71 -48.23 -18.72
CA PRO A 12 -40.06 -46.84 -19.07
C PRO A 12 -39.32 -46.35 -20.33
N ALA A 13 -40.06 -45.60 -21.15
CA ALA A 13 -39.60 -45.00 -22.40
C ALA A 13 -38.43 -44.01 -22.19
N ARG A 14 -37.41 -44.11 -23.05
CA ARG A 14 -36.27 -43.19 -23.12
C ARG A 14 -36.73 -41.78 -23.48
N ALA A 15 -36.34 -40.80 -22.65
CA ALA A 15 -36.50 -39.37 -22.90
C ALA A 15 -35.62 -38.89 -24.07
N PRO A 16 -36.06 -37.89 -24.85
CA PRO A 16 -35.29 -37.33 -25.96
C PRO A 16 -34.10 -36.49 -25.47
N ALA A 17 -32.96 -36.69 -26.13
CA ALA A 17 -31.73 -35.93 -25.90
C ALA A 17 -31.90 -34.46 -26.33
N HIS A 18 -31.82 -33.54 -25.37
CA HIS A 18 -31.73 -32.11 -25.67
C HIS A 18 -30.37 -31.77 -26.28
N GLY A 19 -30.41 -31.26 -27.51
CA GLY A 19 -29.25 -30.78 -28.26
C GLY A 19 -28.51 -29.67 -27.55
N GLY A 20 -27.18 -29.80 -27.52
CA GLY A 20 -26.25 -28.81 -27.00
C GLY A 20 -26.23 -27.54 -27.86
N GLY A 21 -26.98 -26.53 -27.43
CA GLY A 21 -26.79 -25.16 -27.89
C GLY A 21 -25.50 -24.59 -27.31
N GLY A 22 -24.49 -24.37 -28.15
CA GLY A 22 -23.25 -23.71 -27.80
C GLY A 22 -23.49 -22.31 -27.24
N GLY A 23 -23.47 -22.20 -25.91
CA GLY A 23 -23.54 -20.92 -25.21
C GLY A 23 -22.32 -20.08 -25.54
N LYS A 24 -22.50 -19.05 -26.38
CA LYS A 24 -21.59 -17.90 -26.44
C LYS A 24 -21.55 -17.31 -25.03
N GLY A 25 -20.50 -17.64 -24.28
CA GLY A 25 -20.31 -17.19 -22.91
C GLY A 25 -20.46 -15.68 -22.85
N TYR A 26 -21.50 -15.22 -22.15
CA TYR A 26 -21.77 -13.81 -21.92
C TYR A 26 -20.54 -13.22 -21.21
N LYS A 27 -19.65 -12.57 -21.96
CA LYS A 27 -18.50 -11.83 -21.43
C LYS A 27 -19.08 -10.66 -20.63
N ARG A 28 -19.43 -10.90 -19.36
CA ARG A 28 -19.70 -9.84 -18.39
C ARG A 28 -18.41 -9.01 -18.33
N SER A 29 -18.43 -7.88 -19.02
CA SER A 29 -17.37 -6.88 -19.02
C SER A 29 -16.94 -6.65 -17.58
N TRP A 30 -15.64 -6.78 -17.30
CA TRP A 30 -15.03 -6.54 -15.98
C TRP A 30 -15.41 -5.18 -15.39
N LYS A 31 -15.82 -4.23 -16.25
CA LYS A 31 -16.34 -2.92 -15.85
C LYS A 31 -17.63 -3.01 -15.01
N ASN A 32 -18.42 -4.07 -15.14
CA ASN A 32 -19.65 -4.30 -14.34
C ASN A 32 -19.41 -5.13 -13.07
N LEU A 33 -18.16 -5.57 -12.79
CA LEU A 33 -17.80 -6.15 -11.48
C LEU A 33 -17.41 -5.09 -10.45
N LEU A 34 -17.28 -3.82 -10.85
CA LEU A 34 -17.00 -2.67 -9.99
C LEU A 34 -18.29 -1.95 -9.56
N ILE A 35 -19.32 -2.71 -9.17
CA ILE A 35 -20.64 -2.18 -8.81
C ILE A 35 -20.62 -1.23 -7.60
N ASN A 36 -19.54 -1.23 -6.80
CA ASN A 36 -19.31 -0.21 -5.77
C ASN A 36 -17.84 0.22 -5.69
N LYS A 37 -17.38 0.88 -6.76
CA LYS A 37 -16.02 1.42 -6.88
C LYS A 37 -15.60 2.27 -5.66
N ARG A 38 -16.53 2.97 -5.01
CA ARG A 38 -16.25 3.82 -3.84
C ARG A 38 -15.78 3.03 -2.62
N TYR A 39 -16.48 1.97 -2.24
CA TYR A 39 -16.14 1.18 -1.05
C TYR A 39 -14.85 0.39 -1.21
N GLN A 40 -14.68 -0.25 -2.37
CA GLN A 40 -13.47 -1.04 -2.65
C GLN A 40 -12.24 -0.13 -2.71
N LEU A 41 -12.37 1.05 -3.33
CA LEU A 41 -11.27 2.00 -3.45
C LEU A 41 -10.94 2.68 -2.11
N GLN A 42 -11.94 3.06 -1.31
CA GLN A 42 -11.71 3.63 0.03
C GLN A 42 -10.97 2.64 0.94
N PHE A 43 -11.39 1.37 0.97
CA PHE A 43 -10.72 0.38 1.81
C PHE A 43 -9.29 0.12 1.35
N THR A 44 -9.07 -0.06 0.03
CA THR A 44 -7.71 -0.26 -0.49
C THR A 44 -6.82 0.96 -0.28
N LEU A 45 -7.35 2.18 -0.46
CA LEU A 45 -6.58 3.41 -0.29
C LEU A 45 -6.25 3.63 1.19
N PHE A 46 -7.17 3.31 2.10
CA PHE A 46 -6.89 3.32 3.54
C PHE A 46 -5.81 2.31 3.92
N MET A 47 -5.92 1.05 3.47
CA MET A 47 -4.93 0.00 3.74
C MET A 47 -3.55 0.33 3.17
N VAL A 48 -3.50 0.79 1.91
CA VAL A 48 -2.24 1.19 1.27
C VAL A 48 -1.69 2.44 1.94
N GLY A 49 -2.51 3.44 2.23
CA GLY A 49 -2.09 4.67 2.90
C GLY A 49 -1.50 4.41 4.29
N LEU A 50 -2.16 3.57 5.10
CA LEU A 50 -1.64 3.15 6.40
C LEU A 50 -0.32 2.38 6.26
N SER A 51 -0.23 1.48 5.28
CA SER A 51 0.99 0.71 5.01
C SER A 51 2.15 1.62 4.57
N THR A 52 1.88 2.58 3.69
CA THR A 52 2.87 3.57 3.24
C THR A 52 3.32 4.47 4.37
N LEU A 53 2.41 4.91 5.24
CA LEU A 53 2.74 5.72 6.41
C LEU A 53 3.63 4.94 7.39
N LEU A 54 3.26 3.70 7.72
CA LEU A 54 4.07 2.84 8.59
C LEU A 54 5.45 2.56 8.00
N MET A 55 5.52 2.31 6.69
CA MET A 55 6.76 2.04 5.99
C MET A 55 7.65 3.27 5.87
N ALA A 56 7.07 4.46 5.66
CA ALA A 56 7.80 5.73 5.70
C ALA A 56 8.34 6.01 7.10
N GLY A 57 7.51 5.82 8.14
CA GLY A 57 7.91 6.00 9.54
C GLY A 57 9.06 5.07 9.94
N LEU A 58 8.93 3.77 9.67
CA LEU A 58 10.00 2.79 9.91
C LEU A 58 11.24 3.07 9.06
N GLY A 59 11.07 3.44 7.80
CA GLY A 59 12.17 3.78 6.90
C GLY A 59 12.99 4.97 7.39
N ILE A 60 12.32 6.06 7.81
CA ILE A 60 12.97 7.24 8.39
C ILE A 60 13.72 6.86 9.68
N TRP A 61 13.11 6.07 10.54
CA TRP A 61 13.73 5.62 11.79
C TRP A 61 14.98 4.76 11.53
N VAL A 62 14.90 3.76 10.64
CA VAL A 62 16.03 2.92 10.25
C VAL A 62 17.15 3.76 9.61
N MET A 63 16.82 4.73 8.77
CA MET A 63 17.83 5.63 8.18
C MET A 63 18.52 6.50 9.22
N LYS A 64 17.82 6.93 10.27
CA LYS A 64 18.42 7.67 11.38
C LYS A 64 19.45 6.80 12.11
N VAL A 65 19.08 5.58 12.48
CA VAL A 65 19.97 4.61 13.16
C VAL A 65 21.16 4.21 12.26
N ALA A 66 20.94 4.02 10.96
CA ALA A 66 21.98 3.69 10.00
C ALA A 66 22.99 4.85 9.82
N ASN A 67 22.52 6.10 9.85
CA ASN A 67 23.41 7.26 9.77
C ASN A 67 24.31 7.37 11.01
N GLU A 68 23.77 7.12 12.20
CA GLU A 68 24.54 7.13 13.46
C GLU A 68 25.66 6.08 13.48
N THR A 69 25.40 4.88 12.96
CA THR A 69 26.41 3.81 12.89
C THR A 69 27.46 4.05 11.79
N THR A 70 27.05 4.67 10.68
CA THR A 70 27.94 4.97 9.55
C THR A 70 28.96 6.06 9.90
N THR A 71 28.59 7.07 10.69
CA THR A 71 29.51 8.15 11.08
C THR A 71 30.66 7.63 11.94
N VAL A 72 30.38 6.74 12.90
CA VAL A 72 31.41 6.11 13.75
C VAL A 72 32.36 5.27 12.90
N SER A 73 31.82 4.52 11.94
CA SER A 73 32.62 3.69 11.02
C SER A 73 33.52 4.56 10.13
N MET A 74 33.01 5.66 9.59
CA MET A 74 33.80 6.61 8.80
C MET A 74 34.87 7.32 9.64
N ALA A 75 34.55 7.70 10.88
CA ALA A 75 35.51 8.33 11.79
C ALA A 75 36.67 7.38 12.14
N SER A 76 36.38 6.10 12.36
CA SER A 76 37.40 5.07 12.62
C SER A 76 38.36 4.89 11.43
N VAL A 77 37.84 4.87 10.19
CA VAL A 77 38.67 4.75 8.98
C VAL A 77 39.52 6.00 8.76
N ARG A 78 38.96 7.20 8.99
CA ARG A 78 39.71 8.46 8.86
C ARG A 78 40.80 8.63 9.93
N GLY A 79 40.63 8.00 11.09
CA GLY A 79 41.61 8.03 12.17
C GLY A 79 42.83 7.13 11.97
N THR A 80 42.94 6.39 10.86
CA THR A 80 44.10 5.50 10.62
C THR A 80 45.23 6.32 9.96
N PRO A 81 46.30 6.70 10.67
CA PRO A 81 47.32 7.59 10.13
C PRO A 81 48.14 6.91 9.04
N CYS A 82 48.27 7.55 7.87
CA CYS A 82 49.22 7.14 6.85
C CYS A 82 50.66 7.53 7.23
N PRO A 83 51.69 6.81 6.75
CA PRO A 83 53.08 7.17 7.03
C PRO A 83 53.34 8.61 6.56
N LYS A 84 53.94 9.43 7.44
CA LYS A 84 54.27 10.83 7.14
C LYS A 84 55.38 10.91 6.09
N ILE A 85 55.27 11.84 5.15
CA ILE A 85 56.32 12.12 4.17
C ILE A 85 57.39 12.99 4.87
N PRO A 86 58.67 12.56 4.94
CA PRO A 86 59.73 13.37 5.53
C PRO A 86 59.93 14.67 4.75
N GLY A 87 60.02 15.81 5.44
CA GLY A 87 60.50 17.06 4.83
C GLY A 87 59.48 18.00 4.19
N MET A 88 58.16 17.73 4.28
CA MET A 88 57.15 18.76 3.95
C MET A 88 56.58 19.50 5.17
N ILE A 89 56.84 19.01 6.39
CA ILE A 89 56.31 19.61 7.63
C ILE A 89 57.29 19.41 8.79
N ASP A 90 58.51 19.93 8.66
CA ASP A 90 59.37 20.18 9.83
C ASP A 90 59.35 21.67 10.21
N SER A 91 58.25 22.39 9.92
CA SER A 91 57.99 23.71 10.48
C SER A 91 57.29 23.66 11.85
N SER A 92 57.03 22.47 12.38
CA SER A 92 56.46 22.29 13.73
C SER A 92 57.44 21.64 14.72
N ALA A 93 58.75 21.62 14.43
CA ALA A 93 59.78 21.20 15.39
C ALA A 93 60.01 22.24 16.53
N ASN A 94 58.94 22.90 16.99
CA ASN A 94 58.83 23.48 18.32
C ASN A 94 57.77 22.65 19.08
N GLU A 95 58.08 21.39 19.31
CA GLU A 95 57.39 20.52 20.27
C GLU A 95 58.10 20.66 21.62
N ASP A 96 57.86 21.78 22.28
CA ASP A 96 57.85 21.93 23.73
C ASP A 96 56.73 22.96 24.01
N ASP A 97 55.71 22.58 24.79
CA ASP A 97 54.55 23.41 25.19
C ASP A 97 53.41 23.68 24.20
N VAL A 98 52.74 22.63 23.69
CA VAL A 98 51.29 22.75 23.40
C VAL A 98 50.53 21.56 24.00
N PRO A 99 49.66 21.79 25.02
CA PRO A 99 48.88 20.72 25.62
C PRO A 99 47.93 20.13 24.58
N VAL A 100 47.98 18.80 24.44
CA VAL A 100 47.05 18.01 23.64
C VAL A 100 45.63 18.33 24.14
N VAL A 101 44.89 19.17 23.42
CA VAL A 101 43.47 19.39 23.71
C VAL A 101 42.76 18.10 23.29
N PRO A 102 42.20 17.31 24.22
CA PRO A 102 41.39 16.17 23.83
C PRO A 102 40.17 16.74 23.10
N MET A 103 40.00 16.38 21.83
CA MET A 103 38.75 16.66 21.11
C MET A 103 37.61 15.91 21.82
N LYS A 104 36.99 16.57 22.79
CA LYS A 104 35.78 16.13 23.44
C LYS A 104 34.64 16.41 22.46
N LEU A 105 34.24 15.38 21.72
CA LEU A 105 32.99 15.41 20.94
C LEU A 105 31.84 15.69 21.93
N PRO A 106 30.98 16.71 21.67
CA PRO A 106 29.84 16.97 22.52
C PRO A 106 28.88 15.77 22.46
N GLU A 107 28.66 15.13 23.61
CA GLU A 107 27.55 14.21 23.82
C GLU A 107 26.24 15.01 23.69
N GLY A 108 25.58 14.85 22.54
CA GLY A 108 24.29 15.45 22.25
C GLY A 108 23.20 14.81 23.09
N GLY A 109 22.89 15.43 24.24
CA GLY A 109 21.71 15.15 25.04
C GLY A 109 20.43 15.41 24.26
N ALA A 110 19.53 14.43 24.31
CA ALA A 110 18.15 14.56 23.88
C ALA A 110 17.42 15.58 24.79
N ALA A 111 17.09 16.74 24.25
CA ALA A 111 16.07 17.62 24.81
C ALA A 111 15.00 17.82 23.75
N ALA A 112 13.79 17.35 24.08
CA ALA A 112 12.57 17.61 23.33
C ALA A 112 12.34 19.12 23.24
N SER A 113 12.11 19.62 22.02
CA SER A 113 11.58 20.97 21.78
C SER A 113 10.33 20.82 20.90
N GLU A 114 9.24 21.41 21.37
CA GLU A 114 7.94 21.46 20.70
C GLU A 114 8.00 22.04 19.27
N PRO A 115 7.06 21.66 18.39
CA PRO A 115 6.98 22.21 17.04
C PRO A 115 6.36 23.62 17.03
N PRO A 116 6.86 24.54 16.18
CA PRO A 116 6.21 25.83 15.96
C PRO A 116 4.95 25.71 15.07
N PRO A 117 4.03 26.69 15.14
CA PRO A 117 2.74 26.61 14.46
C PRO A 117 2.88 26.85 12.95
N ALA A 118 2.01 26.16 12.21
CA ALA A 118 1.93 26.17 10.76
C ALA A 118 1.51 27.56 10.18
N PRO A 119 2.13 28.03 9.09
CA PRO A 119 1.56 29.09 8.28
C PRO A 119 0.52 28.54 7.28
N ALA A 120 -0.58 29.30 7.15
CA ALA A 120 -1.67 29.06 6.20
C ALA A 120 -1.26 29.34 4.73
N PRO A 121 -2.00 28.84 3.73
CA PRO A 121 -1.54 28.73 2.35
C PRO A 121 -1.84 29.99 1.53
N ALA A 122 -0.90 30.36 0.64
CA ALA A 122 -1.13 31.31 -0.44
C ALA A 122 -1.06 30.60 -1.80
N GLU A 123 -2.08 30.87 -2.61
CA GLU A 123 -2.32 30.42 -3.98
C GLU A 123 -1.33 31.02 -5.02
N PRO A 124 -1.35 30.53 -6.28
CA PRO A 124 -0.26 30.67 -7.24
C PRO A 124 -0.46 31.81 -8.25
N ALA A 125 0.64 32.42 -8.68
CA ALA A 125 0.74 33.16 -9.95
C ALA A 125 2.01 32.65 -10.67
N ALA A 126 1.87 31.90 -11.77
CA ALA A 126 1.69 32.41 -13.13
C ALA A 126 2.91 33.21 -13.60
N GLY A 127 3.65 32.63 -14.54
CA GLY A 127 4.88 33.18 -15.06
C GLY A 127 4.72 34.07 -16.29
N SER A 128 5.82 34.11 -17.03
CA SER A 128 6.10 34.83 -18.29
C SER A 128 6.64 36.25 -18.13
N GLY A 129 7.75 36.51 -18.81
CA GLY A 129 8.35 37.83 -18.95
C GLY A 129 9.86 37.77 -19.18
N SER A 130 10.26 37.36 -20.38
CA SER A 130 11.54 37.75 -20.97
C SER A 130 11.64 39.28 -20.97
N ASP A 131 12.77 39.85 -20.57
CA ASP A 131 13.36 40.98 -21.28
C ASP A 131 14.83 41.18 -20.90
N ALA A 132 15.60 41.47 -21.95
CA ALA A 132 17.00 41.79 -21.94
C ALA A 132 17.21 43.27 -21.60
N ALA A 133 18.22 43.59 -20.79
CA ALA A 133 19.03 44.80 -20.95
C ALA A 133 20.25 44.75 -20.01
N THR A 134 21.42 44.68 -20.63
CA THR A 134 22.60 45.53 -20.40
C THR A 134 22.77 46.18 -19.02
N GLU A 135 23.77 45.72 -18.26
CA GLU A 135 24.57 46.62 -17.43
C GLU A 135 26.01 46.10 -17.33
N ASP A 136 26.89 46.88 -17.95
CA ASP A 136 28.33 46.70 -18.05
C ASP A 136 28.97 47.20 -16.75
N ALA A 137 29.14 46.31 -15.77
CA ALA A 137 29.81 46.61 -14.50
C ALA A 137 31.25 46.09 -14.53
N ALA A 138 32.17 47.04 -14.60
CA ALA A 138 33.61 46.92 -14.60
C ALA A 138 34.15 45.82 -13.66
N ARG A 139 34.80 44.81 -14.26
CA ARG A 139 35.65 43.86 -13.52
C ARG A 139 36.95 44.57 -13.09
N PRO A 140 37.35 44.52 -11.82
CA PRO A 140 38.66 44.98 -11.40
C PRO A 140 39.73 44.12 -12.08
N ARG A 141 40.54 44.74 -12.94
CA ARG A 141 41.73 44.09 -13.51
C ARG A 141 42.72 43.89 -12.38
N ALA A 142 43.00 42.63 -12.04
CA ALA A 142 44.09 42.28 -11.14
C ALA A 142 45.41 42.66 -11.80
N THR A 143 45.95 43.83 -11.43
CA THR A 143 47.33 44.22 -11.72
C THR A 143 48.25 43.37 -10.85
N VAL A 144 48.88 42.37 -11.47
CA VAL A 144 50.00 41.65 -10.86
C VAL A 144 51.21 42.57 -10.94
N VAL A 145 51.50 43.26 -9.83
CA VAL A 145 52.79 43.93 -9.63
C VAL A 145 53.81 42.81 -9.44
N MET A 146 54.67 42.59 -10.42
CA MET A 146 55.87 41.78 -10.22
C MET A 146 56.90 42.69 -9.57
N ASP A 147 56.98 42.64 -8.25
CA ASP A 147 58.11 43.21 -7.52
C ASP A 147 59.41 42.56 -7.99
N ASP A 148 60.47 43.37 -8.06
CA ASP A 148 61.79 42.99 -8.54
C ASP A 148 62.24 41.66 -7.95
N SER A 149 62.63 40.77 -8.86
CA SER A 149 63.06 39.41 -8.58
C SER A 149 64.31 39.39 -7.70
N THR A 150 64.11 39.44 -6.39
CA THR A 150 65.10 38.99 -5.43
C THR A 150 65.23 37.48 -5.63
N MET A 151 66.25 37.04 -6.38
CA MET A 151 66.66 35.63 -6.42
C MET A 151 67.19 35.25 -5.04
N THR A 152 66.28 34.98 -4.10
CA THR A 152 66.61 34.23 -2.89
C THR A 152 66.95 32.82 -3.38
N MET A 153 68.23 32.56 -3.61
CA MET A 153 68.70 31.19 -3.82
C MET A 153 68.26 30.40 -2.59
N LEU A 154 67.25 29.54 -2.79
CA LEU A 154 66.83 28.61 -1.77
C LEU A 154 68.09 27.86 -1.32
N PRO A 155 68.33 27.76 0.00
CA PRO A 155 69.50 27.05 0.51
C PRO A 155 69.56 25.68 -0.15
N ALA A 156 70.74 25.29 -0.64
CA ALA A 156 70.95 24.00 -1.27
C ALA A 156 70.32 22.91 -0.40
N VAL A 157 69.28 22.26 -0.94
CA VAL A 157 68.51 21.23 -0.24
C VAL A 157 69.52 20.20 0.27
N LYS A 158 69.66 20.10 1.60
CA LYS A 158 70.47 19.06 2.24
C LYS A 158 70.02 17.72 1.67
N SER A 159 70.97 16.97 1.12
CA SER A 159 70.85 15.65 0.49
C SER A 159 69.54 14.92 0.80
N VAL A 160 68.75 14.62 -0.25
CA VAL A 160 67.50 13.86 -0.13
C VAL A 160 67.80 12.49 0.50
N PRO A 161 67.09 12.09 1.56
CA PRO A 161 67.25 10.75 2.14
C PRO A 161 67.00 9.65 1.09
N PRO A 162 67.82 8.58 1.05
CA PRO A 162 67.67 7.51 0.05
C PRO A 162 66.35 6.74 0.15
N ASP A 163 65.65 6.84 1.29
CA ASP A 163 64.36 6.22 1.57
C ASP A 163 63.14 7.13 1.26
N PHE A 164 63.37 8.37 0.83
CA PHE A 164 62.30 9.34 0.55
C PHE A 164 61.28 8.83 -0.46
N GLY A 165 61.75 8.25 -1.58
CA GLY A 165 60.87 7.70 -2.62
C GLY A 165 59.98 6.58 -2.09
N ALA A 166 60.51 5.67 -1.26
CA ALA A 166 59.74 4.57 -0.67
C ALA A 166 58.66 5.10 0.30
N LYS A 167 58.97 6.13 1.09
CA LYS A 167 58.00 6.75 2.00
C LYS A 167 56.88 7.50 1.26
N VAL A 168 57.21 8.23 0.19
CA VAL A 168 56.22 8.89 -0.67
C VAL A 168 55.27 7.86 -1.29
N VAL A 169 55.81 6.79 -1.88
CA VAL A 169 54.98 5.69 -2.43
C VAL A 169 54.13 5.04 -1.35
N GLY A 170 54.68 4.80 -0.16
CA GLY A 170 53.95 4.27 1.00
C GLY A 170 52.78 5.16 1.43
N HIS A 171 52.97 6.48 1.42
CA HIS A 171 51.92 7.44 1.74
C HIS A 171 50.80 7.44 0.70
N TRP A 172 51.12 7.58 -0.59
CA TRP A 172 50.11 7.59 -1.67
C TRP A 172 49.35 6.27 -1.79
N THR A 173 50.02 5.14 -1.60
CA THR A 173 49.35 3.83 -1.59
C THR A 173 48.41 3.66 -0.40
N CYS A 174 48.75 4.26 0.76
CA CYS A 174 47.86 4.32 1.92
C CYS A 174 46.61 5.18 1.63
N GLU A 175 46.78 6.39 1.09
CA GLU A 175 45.70 7.30 0.68
C GLU A 175 44.74 6.67 -0.36
N LEU A 176 45.28 6.05 -1.42
CA LEU A 176 44.48 5.35 -2.43
C LEU A 176 43.68 4.19 -1.83
N ARG A 177 44.25 3.47 -0.85
CA ARG A 177 43.54 2.40 -0.14
C ARG A 177 42.41 2.95 0.73
N LEU A 178 42.61 4.09 1.39
CA LEU A 178 41.58 4.75 2.21
C LEU A 178 40.42 5.25 1.34
N THR A 179 40.71 5.95 0.24
CA THR A 179 39.67 6.42 -0.70
C THR A 179 38.90 5.26 -1.33
N GLY A 180 39.56 4.14 -1.64
CA GLY A 180 38.92 2.91 -2.09
C GLY A 180 37.95 2.33 -1.06
N LYS A 181 38.34 2.28 0.22
CA LYS A 181 37.46 1.81 1.33
C LYS A 181 36.24 2.70 1.50
N ILE A 182 36.39 4.03 1.43
CA ILE A 182 35.27 4.98 1.54
C ILE A 182 34.25 4.75 0.42
N LYS A 183 34.71 4.66 -0.84
CA LYS A 183 33.82 4.38 -1.99
C LYS A 183 33.11 3.03 -1.87
N ALA A 184 33.77 2.02 -1.31
CA ALA A 184 33.14 0.71 -1.07
C ALA A 184 32.02 0.81 -0.03
N LEU A 185 32.22 1.56 1.05
CA LEU A 185 31.19 1.80 2.08
C LEU A 185 30.00 2.58 1.53
N GLU A 186 30.23 3.61 0.72
CA GLU A 186 29.16 4.38 0.07
C GLU A 186 28.32 3.52 -0.88
N ARG A 187 28.97 2.67 -1.68
CA ARG A 187 28.27 1.73 -2.57
C ARG A 187 27.45 0.71 -1.78
N GLY A 188 28.00 0.18 -0.69
CA GLY A 188 27.29 -0.73 0.21
C GLY A 188 26.05 -0.07 0.81
N ARG A 189 26.17 1.18 1.29
CA ARG A 189 25.05 1.97 1.80
C ARG A 189 23.95 2.18 0.75
N LEU A 190 24.32 2.59 -0.47
CA LEU A 190 23.34 2.77 -1.55
C LEU A 190 22.66 1.46 -1.92
N LEU A 191 23.40 0.35 -1.96
CA LEU A 191 22.84 -0.97 -2.23
C LEU A 191 21.82 -1.37 -1.15
N ILE A 192 22.15 -1.23 0.14
CA ILE A 192 21.22 -1.51 1.24
C ILE A 192 19.96 -0.65 1.13
N LEU A 193 20.10 0.64 0.81
CA LEU A 193 18.98 1.56 0.62
C LEU A 193 18.08 1.10 -0.54
N TRP A 194 18.66 0.73 -1.69
CA TRP A 194 17.89 0.21 -2.83
C TRP A 194 17.19 -1.12 -2.53
N VAL A 195 17.85 -2.01 -1.79
CA VAL A 195 17.25 -3.29 -1.34
C VAL A 195 16.08 -3.03 -0.38
N LEU A 196 16.21 -2.10 0.56
CA LEU A 196 15.15 -1.74 1.50
C LEU A 196 13.94 -1.15 0.76
N ILE A 197 14.16 -0.20 -0.15
CA ILE A 197 13.10 0.39 -0.99
C ILE A 197 12.44 -0.67 -1.86
N GLY A 198 13.22 -1.49 -2.55
CA GLY A 198 12.72 -2.55 -3.42
C GLY A 198 11.87 -3.58 -2.68
N THR A 199 12.36 -4.05 -1.53
CA THR A 199 11.62 -4.99 -0.67
C THR A 199 10.34 -4.34 -0.15
N GLY A 200 10.40 -3.07 0.22
CA GLY A 200 9.24 -2.36 0.72
C GLY A 200 8.15 -2.16 -0.33
N LEU A 201 8.53 -1.73 -1.54
CA LEU A 201 7.62 -1.62 -2.68
C LEU A 201 7.00 -2.98 -3.04
N LEU A 202 7.79 -4.05 -3.03
CA LEU A 202 7.29 -5.41 -3.30
C LEU A 202 6.26 -5.85 -2.25
N LEU A 203 6.51 -5.56 -0.97
CA LEU A 203 5.58 -5.87 0.11
C LEU A 203 4.26 -5.08 -0.06
N VAL A 204 4.34 -3.76 -0.31
CA VAL A 204 3.16 -2.92 -0.54
C VAL A 204 2.35 -3.41 -1.74
N MET A 205 3.02 -3.73 -2.86
CA MET A 205 2.40 -4.32 -4.04
C MET A 205 1.71 -5.66 -3.73
N GLY A 206 2.39 -6.54 -2.98
CA GLY A 206 1.84 -7.83 -2.56
C GLY A 206 0.58 -7.69 -1.71
N LEU A 207 0.60 -6.80 -0.71
CA LEU A 207 -0.57 -6.50 0.12
C LEU A 207 -1.71 -5.87 -0.69
N ALA A 208 -1.41 -4.98 -1.65
CA ALA A 208 -2.42 -4.39 -2.50
C ALA A 208 -3.13 -5.44 -3.36
N VAL A 209 -2.37 -6.33 -4.03
CA VAL A 209 -2.93 -7.44 -4.81
C VAL A 209 -3.73 -8.39 -3.93
N TYR A 210 -3.21 -8.74 -2.75
CA TYR A 210 -3.92 -9.58 -1.79
C TYR A 210 -5.23 -8.93 -1.31
N GLY A 211 -5.20 -7.64 -0.98
CA GLY A 211 -6.38 -6.88 -0.57
C GLY A 211 -7.45 -6.85 -1.65
N ILE A 212 -7.08 -6.63 -2.91
CA ILE A 212 -8.03 -6.69 -4.04
C ILE A 212 -8.66 -8.08 -4.15
N LYS A 213 -7.84 -9.14 -4.07
CA LYS A 213 -8.31 -10.53 -4.11
C LYS A 213 -9.27 -10.85 -2.96
N MET A 214 -8.95 -10.40 -1.75
CA MET A 214 -9.77 -10.60 -0.56
C MET A 214 -11.11 -9.86 -0.69
N THR A 215 -11.09 -8.58 -1.07
CA THR A 215 -12.31 -7.79 -1.24
C THR A 215 -13.24 -8.39 -2.29
N HIS A 216 -12.71 -9.00 -3.35
CA HIS A 216 -13.54 -9.71 -4.33
C HIS A 216 -14.30 -10.90 -3.75
N LYS A 217 -13.69 -11.65 -2.83
CA LYS A 217 -14.31 -12.84 -2.20
C LYS A 217 -15.37 -12.48 -1.14
N VAL A 218 -15.33 -11.26 -0.61
CA VAL A 218 -16.21 -10.81 0.49
C VAL A 218 -17.30 -9.85 -0.01
N ALA A 219 -16.95 -8.89 -0.87
CA ALA A 219 -17.87 -7.84 -1.29
C ALA A 219 -19.01 -8.34 -2.20
N GLY A 220 -18.74 -9.35 -3.05
CA GLY A 220 -19.75 -9.93 -3.94
C GLY A 220 -20.95 -10.51 -3.18
N PRO A 221 -20.72 -11.45 -2.25
CA PRO A 221 -21.76 -11.98 -1.37
C PRO A 221 -22.51 -10.93 -0.58
N LEU A 222 -21.78 -9.98 0.01
CA LEU A 222 -22.37 -8.95 0.86
C LEU A 222 -23.31 -8.04 0.07
N PHE A 223 -22.91 -7.64 -1.13
CA PHE A 223 -23.78 -6.88 -2.04
C PHE A 223 -25.05 -7.65 -2.39
N LYS A 224 -24.94 -8.96 -2.63
CA LYS A 224 -26.10 -9.81 -2.94
C LYS A 224 -27.08 -9.90 -1.78
N VAL A 225 -26.58 -10.05 -0.55
CA VAL A 225 -27.42 -10.05 0.66
C VAL A 225 -28.11 -8.69 0.83
N GLY A 226 -27.39 -7.59 0.66
CA GLY A 226 -27.98 -6.25 0.68
C GLY A 226 -29.11 -6.08 -0.34
N LEU A 227 -28.92 -6.57 -1.56
CA LEU A 227 -29.96 -6.54 -2.61
C LEU A 227 -31.24 -7.27 -2.17
N TYR A 228 -31.11 -8.46 -1.60
CA TYR A 228 -32.28 -9.22 -1.13
C TYR A 228 -32.93 -8.60 0.12
N LEU A 229 -32.14 -8.03 1.03
CA LEU A 229 -32.67 -7.29 2.18
C LEU A 229 -33.50 -6.07 1.72
N THR A 230 -33.03 -5.31 0.72
CA THR A 230 -33.80 -4.21 0.14
C THR A 230 -35.09 -4.69 -0.53
N LYS A 231 -35.08 -5.86 -1.18
CA LYS A 231 -36.31 -6.45 -1.75
C LYS A 231 -37.29 -6.87 -0.66
N MET A 232 -36.83 -7.54 0.40
CA MET A 232 -37.68 -7.88 1.54
C MET A 232 -38.25 -6.64 2.23
N GLN A 233 -37.45 -5.57 2.35
CA GLN A 233 -37.93 -4.27 2.86
C GLN A 233 -39.06 -3.70 2.00
N GLN A 234 -39.02 -3.93 0.68
CA GLN A 234 -40.07 -3.52 -0.27
C GLN A 234 -41.23 -4.52 -0.32
N GLY A 235 -41.25 -5.55 0.54
CA GLY A 235 -42.25 -6.60 0.52
C GLY A 235 -42.17 -7.46 -0.74
N ARG A 236 -40.96 -7.74 -1.24
CA ARG A 236 -40.72 -8.65 -2.38
C ARG A 236 -39.83 -9.80 -1.96
N TYR A 237 -40.30 -11.03 -2.15
CA TYR A 237 -39.65 -12.25 -1.68
C TYR A 237 -39.16 -13.14 -2.82
N ASP A 238 -38.49 -12.53 -3.80
CA ASP A 238 -37.92 -13.23 -4.95
C ASP A 238 -37.05 -14.46 -4.57
N LYS A 239 -36.97 -15.44 -5.46
CA LYS A 239 -36.12 -16.63 -5.30
C LYS A 239 -34.64 -16.28 -5.02
N VAL A 240 -34.11 -16.82 -3.92
CA VAL A 240 -32.71 -16.65 -3.51
C VAL A 240 -31.81 -17.70 -4.20
N TRP A 241 -30.89 -17.24 -5.05
CA TRP A 241 -29.95 -18.12 -5.77
C TRP A 241 -28.69 -18.40 -4.96
N ASN A 242 -28.07 -19.57 -5.11
CA ASN A 242 -26.81 -19.90 -4.44
C ASN A 242 -25.65 -18.95 -4.78
N LEU A 243 -24.68 -18.90 -3.87
CA LEU A 243 -23.47 -18.09 -3.98
C LEU A 243 -22.41 -18.75 -4.90
N ARG A 244 -21.39 -18.00 -5.32
CA ARG A 244 -20.31 -18.55 -6.15
C ARG A 244 -19.41 -19.46 -5.29
N LYS A 245 -18.93 -20.55 -5.88
CA LYS A 245 -17.96 -21.44 -5.23
C LYS A 245 -16.66 -20.69 -4.92
N GLY A 246 -16.22 -20.73 -3.66
CA GLY A 246 -14.96 -20.15 -3.20
C GLY A 246 -15.04 -18.74 -2.60
N ASP A 247 -16.26 -18.20 -2.46
CA ASP A 247 -16.54 -17.02 -1.65
C ASP A 247 -16.40 -17.37 -0.15
N GLN A 248 -16.04 -16.39 0.69
CA GLN A 248 -15.79 -16.66 2.12
C GLN A 248 -17.07 -16.63 2.97
N LEU A 249 -18.11 -15.94 2.49
CA LEU A 249 -19.37 -15.75 3.22
C LEU A 249 -20.41 -16.81 2.85
N VAL A 250 -19.99 -18.02 2.43
CA VAL A 250 -20.92 -19.08 2.01
C VAL A 250 -21.80 -19.51 3.18
N ASP A 251 -21.22 -19.80 4.34
CA ASP A 251 -21.97 -20.26 5.52
C ASP A 251 -22.95 -19.18 6.02
N PHE A 252 -22.49 -17.94 6.07
CA PHE A 252 -23.36 -16.79 6.38
C PHE A 252 -24.52 -16.66 5.38
N TYR A 253 -24.24 -16.84 4.08
CA TYR A 253 -25.26 -16.78 3.06
C TYR A 253 -26.27 -17.93 3.15
N ASP A 254 -25.83 -19.11 3.59
CA ASP A 254 -26.71 -20.26 3.83
C ASP A 254 -27.65 -20.01 5.01
N HIS A 255 -27.16 -19.39 6.08
CA HIS A 255 -28.03 -18.92 7.17
C HIS A 255 -29.04 -17.86 6.69
N PHE A 256 -28.59 -16.91 5.86
CA PHE A 256 -29.48 -15.91 5.25
C PHE A 256 -30.59 -16.55 4.40
N LYS A 257 -30.26 -17.54 3.56
CA LYS A 257 -31.26 -18.28 2.76
C LYS A 257 -32.27 -18.98 3.65
N THR A 258 -31.81 -19.60 4.73
CA THR A 258 -32.68 -20.31 5.67
C THR A 258 -33.64 -19.33 6.35
N ALA A 259 -33.14 -18.18 6.80
CA ALA A 259 -33.96 -17.12 7.36
C ALA A 259 -34.98 -16.57 6.34
N HIS A 260 -34.56 -16.28 5.10
CA HIS A 260 -35.44 -15.83 4.03
C HIS A 260 -36.54 -16.86 3.73
N ALA A 261 -36.20 -18.15 3.64
CA ALA A 261 -37.17 -19.21 3.45
C ALA A 261 -38.18 -19.29 4.60
N GLY A 262 -37.73 -19.07 5.85
CA GLY A 262 -38.61 -18.97 7.01
C GLY A 262 -39.62 -17.81 6.89
N VAL A 263 -39.18 -16.62 6.45
CA VAL A 263 -40.06 -15.47 6.24
C VAL A 263 -41.08 -15.74 5.13
N VAL A 264 -40.65 -16.32 4.01
CA VAL A 264 -41.56 -16.72 2.91
C VAL A 264 -42.60 -17.72 3.40
N THR A 265 -42.18 -18.71 4.19
CA THR A 265 -43.08 -19.71 4.76
C THR A 265 -44.09 -19.08 5.72
N MET A 266 -43.65 -18.12 6.55
CA MET A 266 -44.53 -17.36 7.43
C MET A 266 -45.57 -16.57 6.64
N GLU A 267 -45.16 -15.81 5.63
CA GLU A 267 -46.08 -15.05 4.78
C GLU A 267 -47.06 -15.94 4.03
N THR A 268 -46.61 -17.08 3.51
CA THR A 268 -47.49 -18.06 2.85
C THR A 268 -48.53 -18.62 3.81
N ASN A 269 -48.14 -18.93 5.06
CA ASN A 269 -49.06 -19.42 6.08
C ASN A 269 -50.08 -18.34 6.50
N ASP A 270 -49.66 -17.07 6.54
CA ASP A 270 -50.55 -15.96 6.88
C ASP A 270 -51.55 -15.69 5.75
N ILE A 271 -51.13 -15.76 4.48
CA ILE A 271 -52.04 -15.72 3.33
C ILE A 271 -53.08 -16.83 3.44
N ALA A 272 -52.67 -18.07 3.66
CA ALA A 272 -53.59 -19.21 3.77
C ALA A 272 -54.62 -19.05 4.90
N LYS A 273 -54.22 -18.45 6.04
CA LYS A 273 -55.16 -18.13 7.13
C LYS A 273 -56.13 -17.02 6.74
N LEU A 274 -55.65 -15.96 6.08
CA LEU A 274 -56.50 -14.86 5.62
C LEU A 274 -57.53 -15.36 4.60
N GLU A 275 -57.12 -16.21 3.66
CA GLU A 275 -58.03 -16.87 2.71
C GLU A 275 -59.10 -17.71 3.42
N ALA A 276 -58.71 -18.49 4.44
CA ALA A 276 -59.66 -19.27 5.22
C ALA A 276 -60.69 -18.39 5.97
N VAL A 277 -60.25 -17.24 6.51
CA VAL A 277 -61.14 -16.27 7.16
C VAL A 277 -62.09 -15.62 6.15
N ILE A 278 -61.58 -15.23 4.97
CA ILE A 278 -62.41 -14.68 3.88
C ILE A 278 -63.47 -15.70 3.46
N ALA A 279 -63.09 -16.96 3.25
CA ALA A 279 -64.01 -18.04 2.87
C ALA A 279 -65.08 -18.29 3.94
N ALA A 280 -64.72 -18.27 5.23
CA ALA A 280 -65.69 -18.42 6.32
C ALA A 280 -66.67 -17.24 6.40
N ALA A 281 -66.19 -16.01 6.18
CA ALA A 281 -67.04 -14.82 6.15
C ALA A 281 -68.01 -14.82 4.96
N GLU A 282 -67.58 -15.31 3.80
CA GLU A 282 -68.44 -15.50 2.63
C GLU A 282 -69.54 -16.53 2.89
N GLN A 283 -69.22 -17.66 3.53
CA GLN A 283 -70.20 -18.68 3.93
C GLN A 283 -71.23 -18.14 4.94
N ALA A 284 -70.83 -17.19 5.78
CA ALA A 284 -71.72 -16.52 6.74
C ALA A 284 -72.57 -15.39 6.13
N GLY A 285 -72.45 -15.13 4.82
CA GLY A 285 -73.19 -14.06 4.13
C GLY A 285 -72.62 -12.66 4.32
N ALA A 286 -71.41 -12.53 4.87
CA ALA A 286 -70.73 -11.24 5.08
C ALA A 286 -69.72 -10.90 3.96
N GLY A 287 -69.76 -11.59 2.82
CA GLY A 287 -68.77 -11.46 1.75
C GLY A 287 -68.66 -10.06 1.13
N GLU A 288 -69.76 -9.30 1.08
CA GLU A 288 -69.77 -7.92 0.58
C GLU A 288 -69.42 -6.86 1.63
N HIS A 289 -69.12 -7.27 2.87
CA HIS A 289 -68.72 -6.32 3.90
C HIS A 289 -67.42 -5.62 3.49
N PRO A 290 -67.30 -4.28 3.61
CA PRO A 290 -66.14 -3.52 3.14
C PRO A 290 -64.79 -4.08 3.62
N THR A 291 -64.74 -4.55 4.87
CA THR A 291 -63.54 -5.17 5.47
C THR A 291 -63.10 -6.46 4.76
N ILE A 292 -64.02 -7.27 4.24
CA ILE A 292 -63.68 -8.50 3.51
C ILE A 292 -63.12 -8.16 2.12
N VAL A 293 -63.59 -7.08 1.50
CA VAL A 293 -63.01 -6.55 0.25
C VAL A 293 -61.58 -6.06 0.49
N GLU A 294 -61.34 -5.30 1.56
CA GLU A 294 -59.98 -4.86 1.93
C GLU A 294 -59.04 -6.03 2.25
N LEU A 295 -59.53 -7.08 2.90
CA LEU A 295 -58.77 -8.31 3.18
C LEU A 295 -58.38 -9.03 1.89
N ARG A 296 -59.26 -9.10 0.90
CA ARG A 296 -58.94 -9.64 -0.43
C ARG A 296 -57.84 -8.84 -1.12
N ASP A 297 -57.91 -7.52 -1.04
CA ASP A 297 -56.85 -6.66 -1.60
C ASP A 297 -55.51 -6.85 -0.88
N ILE A 298 -55.53 -7.08 0.44
CA ILE A 298 -54.31 -7.40 1.22
C ILE A 298 -53.72 -8.74 0.77
N VAL A 299 -54.56 -9.78 0.62
CA VAL A 299 -54.13 -11.10 0.14
C VAL A 299 -53.52 -10.99 -1.25
N ALA A 300 -54.21 -10.36 -2.21
CA ALA A 300 -53.69 -10.19 -3.57
C ALA A 300 -52.34 -9.45 -3.62
N ARG A 301 -52.14 -8.44 -2.75
CA ARG A 301 -50.82 -7.77 -2.62
C ARG A 301 -49.75 -8.69 -2.05
N LYS A 302 -50.08 -9.53 -1.07
CA LYS A 302 -49.16 -10.48 -0.44
C LYS A 302 -48.82 -11.65 -1.37
N GLU A 303 -49.76 -12.15 -2.17
CA GLU A 303 -49.48 -13.16 -3.19
C GLU A 303 -48.48 -12.64 -4.23
N LYS A 304 -48.73 -11.44 -4.76
CA LYS A 304 -47.83 -10.77 -5.70
C LYS A 304 -46.43 -10.50 -5.12
N ALA A 305 -46.31 -10.41 -3.80
CA ALA A 305 -45.03 -10.24 -3.12
C ALA A 305 -44.17 -11.51 -3.11
N ILE A 306 -44.78 -12.70 -3.24
CA ILE A 306 -44.11 -14.00 -3.16
C ILE A 306 -43.65 -14.52 -4.54
N GLU A 307 -44.29 -14.05 -5.63
CA GLU A 307 -43.92 -14.36 -7.02
C GLU A 307 -42.58 -13.73 -7.48
#